data_AF-A0A7S1AQB3-F1
#
_entry.id   AF-A0A7S1AQB3-F1
#
_cell.length_a   1.000
_cell.length_b   1.000
_cell.length_c   1.000
_cell.angle_alpha   90.00
_cell.angle_beta   90.00
_cell.angle_gamma   90.00
#
_symmetry.space_group_name_H-M   'P 1'
#
loop_
_entity.id
_entity.type
_entity.pdbx_description
1 polymer ?
#
loop_
_entity_poly.entity_id
_entity_poly.type
_entity_poly.pdbx_seq_one_letter_code
_entity_poly.pdbx_strand_id
1 'polypeptide(L)'
;FTYLAQGTHEAAESGTSGPVAMMEPLRHENHFLTVSSMGDGMVSLLTDDFQTVQMPESMLPVDVEVGSIVVCELRRSPEREERRRHSVIRLQDRVVDYLRSGVVLPASVTGKPHLSSAASSASSAIPLSRKSPPSPGTSDGAVSDCTDP
;
A
#
# COMPACT_ATOMS: atom_id res chain seq x y z
N PHE A 1 -35.88 57.99 -41.48
CA PHE A 1 -34.78 58.19 -42.45
C PHE A 1 -33.64 57.27 -42.08
N THR A 2 -33.30 56.38 -42.99
CA THR A 2 -32.30 55.31 -42.93
C THR A 2 -30.88 55.87 -43.05
N TYR A 3 -29.91 55.27 -42.36
CA TYR A 3 -28.59 54.97 -42.95
C TYR A 3 -28.03 53.66 -42.36
N LEU A 4 -27.62 52.80 -43.29
CA LEU A 4 -26.90 51.53 -43.17
C LEU A 4 -25.39 51.78 -43.23
N ALA A 5 -24.59 50.98 -42.52
CA ALA A 5 -23.32 50.32 -42.94
C ALA A 5 -22.55 49.90 -41.67
N GLN A 6 -22.50 48.61 -41.33
CA GLN A 6 -21.48 47.62 -41.70
C GLN A 6 -20.07 47.88 -41.14
N GLY A 7 -19.61 46.93 -40.32
CA GLY A 7 -18.25 46.84 -39.79
C GLY A 7 -18.08 45.54 -39.00
N THR A 8 -17.88 44.45 -39.72
CA THR A 8 -17.44 43.14 -39.22
C THR A 8 -15.98 43.19 -38.78
N HIS A 9 -15.64 42.65 -37.60
CA HIS A 9 -14.63 41.59 -37.47
C HIS A 9 -14.49 41.12 -36.00
N GLU A 10 -14.39 39.80 -35.86
CA GLU A 10 -14.13 39.08 -34.62
C GLU A 10 -12.80 39.46 -33.96
N ALA A 11 -12.78 39.41 -32.63
CA ALA A 11 -11.68 38.82 -31.87
C ALA A 11 -12.25 38.29 -30.55
N ALA A 12 -12.29 36.96 -30.48
CA ALA A 12 -12.52 36.20 -29.27
C ALA A 12 -11.33 36.33 -28.29
N GLU A 13 -11.54 35.77 -27.11
CA GLU A 13 -10.59 35.47 -26.03
C GLU A 13 -10.50 36.49 -24.88
N SER A 14 -11.24 36.20 -23.80
CA SER A 14 -10.63 36.03 -22.47
C SER A 14 -11.71 35.62 -21.48
N GLY A 15 -11.58 34.40 -20.96
CA GLY A 15 -12.50 33.86 -19.96
C GLY A 15 -12.75 32.37 -20.16
N THR A 16 -11.69 31.58 -20.24
CA THR A 16 -11.76 30.14 -20.00
C THR A 16 -12.25 29.93 -18.56
N SER A 17 -13.57 29.91 -18.42
CA SER A 17 -14.29 29.26 -17.34
C SER A 17 -13.87 27.80 -17.36
N GLY A 18 -12.77 27.48 -16.67
CA GLY A 18 -12.41 26.11 -16.40
C GLY A 18 -13.59 25.41 -15.72
N PRO A 19 -13.84 24.12 -15.99
CA PRO A 19 -14.83 23.38 -15.25
C PRO A 19 -14.38 23.40 -13.79
N VAL A 20 -15.11 24.15 -12.95
CA VAL A 20 -15.05 23.99 -11.51
C VAL A 20 -15.27 22.50 -11.32
N ALA A 21 -14.22 21.77 -10.91
CA ALA A 21 -14.32 20.36 -10.59
C ALA A 21 -15.40 20.26 -9.53
N MET A 22 -16.60 19.89 -9.97
CA MET A 22 -17.76 19.68 -9.12
C MET A 22 -17.31 18.60 -8.14
N MET A 23 -16.95 19.03 -6.93
CA MET A 23 -16.44 18.15 -5.88
C MET A 23 -17.46 17.03 -5.72
N GLU A 24 -17.06 15.82 -6.13
CA GLU A 24 -17.93 14.65 -6.02
C GLU A 24 -18.45 14.59 -4.58
N PRO A 25 -19.77 14.39 -4.37
CA PRO A 25 -20.29 14.21 -3.04
C PRO A 25 -19.54 13.06 -2.39
N LEU A 26 -18.87 13.36 -1.26
CA LEU A 26 -18.09 12.39 -0.49
C LEU A 26 -18.99 11.19 -0.21
N ARG A 27 -18.71 10.06 -0.88
CA ARG A 27 -19.45 8.83 -0.64
C ARG A 27 -19.15 8.41 0.80
N HIS A 28 -20.20 8.36 1.61
CA HIS A 28 -20.16 7.76 2.94
C HIS A 28 -20.60 6.32 2.77
N GLU A 29 -19.68 5.39 3.01
CA GLU A 29 -19.93 3.96 2.88
C GLU A 29 -19.89 3.35 4.28
N ASN A 30 -21.02 2.76 4.69
CA ASN A 30 -21.14 2.02 5.93
C ASN A 30 -21.09 0.54 5.60
N HIS A 31 -20.12 -0.17 6.20
CA HIS A 31 -19.99 -1.62 6.06
C HIS A 31 -20.38 -2.29 7.37
N PHE A 32 -21.25 -3.29 7.28
CA PHE A 32 -21.61 -4.13 8.42
C PHE A 32 -20.71 -5.36 8.42
N LEU A 33 -19.98 -5.55 9.51
CA LEU A 33 -18.98 -6.58 9.65
C LEU A 33 -19.32 -7.45 10.86
N THR A 34 -19.42 -8.76 10.67
CA THR A 34 -19.65 -9.71 11.76
C THR A 34 -18.33 -10.19 12.33
N VAL A 35 -18.18 -10.16 13.66
CA VAL A 35 -16.98 -10.69 14.33
C VAL A 35 -17.01 -12.21 14.28
N SER A 36 -16.10 -12.82 13.53
CA SER A 36 -16.05 -14.28 13.36
C SER A 36 -15.14 -14.95 14.38
N SER A 37 -13.99 -14.34 14.69
CA SER A 37 -13.06 -14.83 15.70
C SER A 37 -12.20 -13.70 16.28
N MET A 38 -11.78 -13.86 17.53
CA MET A 38 -10.91 -12.94 18.25
C MET A 38 -9.79 -13.73 18.93
N GLY A 39 -8.55 -13.28 18.81
CA GLY A 39 -7.40 -13.95 19.40
C GLY A 39 -6.08 -13.31 18.99
N ASP A 40 -5.04 -13.48 19.80
CA ASP A 40 -3.68 -12.97 19.52
C ASP A 40 -3.61 -11.47 19.21
N GLY A 41 -4.51 -10.66 19.79
CA GLY A 41 -4.61 -9.21 19.57
C GLY A 41 -5.17 -8.81 18.20
N MET A 42 -5.68 -9.78 17.42
CA MET A 42 -6.29 -9.59 16.12
C MET A 42 -7.74 -10.09 16.12
N VAL A 43 -8.54 -9.50 15.25
CA VAL A 43 -9.94 -9.85 15.07
C VAL A 43 -10.20 -10.13 13.61
N SER A 44 -10.86 -11.27 13.35
CA SER A 44 -11.37 -11.60 12.02
C SER A 44 -12.81 -11.14 11.91
N LEU A 45 -13.08 -10.30 10.93
CA LEU A 45 -14.38 -9.75 10.60
C LEU A 45 -14.85 -10.29 9.26
N LEU A 46 -16.15 -10.57 9.16
CA LEU A 46 -16.78 -11.12 7.96
C LEU A 46 -17.80 -10.12 7.41
N THR A 47 -17.68 -9.80 6.13
CA THR A 47 -18.68 -9.01 5.38
C THR A 47 -19.87 -9.88 4.95
N ASP A 48 -20.90 -9.24 4.41
CA ASP A 48 -22.07 -9.91 3.82
C ASP A 48 -21.73 -10.74 2.56
N ASP A 49 -20.74 -10.30 1.80
CA ASP A 49 -20.20 -11.02 0.64
C ASP A 49 -19.13 -12.06 1.00
N PHE A 50 -19.05 -12.45 2.27
CA PHE A 50 -18.15 -13.48 2.81
C PHE A 50 -16.65 -13.17 2.65
N GLN A 51 -16.29 -11.90 2.44
CA GLN A 51 -14.91 -11.46 2.54
C GLN A 51 -14.48 -11.37 4.00
N THR A 52 -13.24 -11.78 4.26
CA THR A 52 -12.66 -11.69 5.60
C THR A 52 -11.71 -10.50 5.68
N VAL A 53 -11.89 -9.67 6.71
CA VAL A 53 -11.04 -8.54 7.04
C VAL A 53 -10.38 -8.80 8.39
N GLN A 54 -9.06 -8.64 8.47
CA GLN A 54 -8.34 -8.71 9.75
C GLN A 54 -7.96 -7.32 10.22
N MET A 55 -8.22 -7.03 11.50
CA MET A 55 -7.77 -5.79 12.13
C MET A 55 -7.32 -6.01 13.58
N PRO A 56 -6.49 -5.12 14.13
CA PRO A 56 -6.13 -5.16 15.54
C PRO A 56 -7.36 -5.02 16.44
N GLU A 57 -7.40 -5.78 17.53
CA GLU A 57 -8.47 -5.70 18.54
C GLU A 57 -8.59 -4.28 19.14
N SER A 58 -7.46 -3.57 19.26
CA SER A 58 -7.42 -2.19 19.75
C SER A 58 -8.15 -1.16 18.87
N MET A 59 -8.55 -1.54 17.65
CA MET A 59 -9.35 -0.69 16.77
C MET A 59 -10.85 -0.87 16.96
N LEU A 60 -11.28 -1.89 17.71
CA LEU A 60 -12.68 -2.13 18.04
C LEU A 60 -13.06 -1.46 19.37
N PRO A 61 -14.36 -1.20 19.59
CA PRO A 61 -14.89 -0.87 20.90
C PRO A 61 -14.59 -1.98 21.92
N VAL A 62 -14.50 -1.61 23.20
CA VAL A 62 -14.08 -2.52 24.28
C VAL A 62 -15.07 -3.67 24.51
N ASP A 63 -16.36 -3.44 24.25
CA ASP A 63 -17.43 -4.39 24.58
C ASP A 63 -17.87 -5.25 23.38
N VAL A 64 -16.92 -5.61 22.52
CA VAL A 64 -17.19 -6.42 21.31
C VAL A 64 -16.85 -7.88 21.56
N GLU A 65 -17.83 -8.77 21.31
CA GLU A 65 -17.68 -10.23 21.41
C GLU A 65 -17.80 -10.91 20.04
N VAL A 66 -17.37 -12.17 19.95
CA VAL A 66 -17.59 -13.00 18.75
C VAL A 66 -19.09 -13.14 18.47
N GLY A 67 -19.48 -12.96 17.21
CA GLY A 67 -20.88 -12.89 16.78
C GLY A 67 -21.48 -11.49 16.78
N SER A 68 -20.78 -10.49 17.33
CA SER A 68 -21.22 -9.09 17.27
C SER A 68 -21.17 -8.55 15.84
N ILE A 69 -22.04 -7.58 15.54
CA ILE A 69 -22.01 -6.82 14.28
C ILE A 69 -21.40 -5.44 14.57
N VAL A 70 -20.29 -5.14 13.91
CA VAL A 70 -19.60 -3.86 13.95
C VAL A 70 -19.94 -3.09 12.69
N VAL A 71 -20.24 -1.80 12.85
CA VAL A 71 -20.45 -0.89 11.72
C VAL A 71 -19.18 -0.09 11.49
N CYS A 72 -18.58 -0.25 10.32
CA CYS A 72 -17.43 0.52 9.88
C CYS A 72 -17.88 1.62 8.93
N GLU A 73 -17.76 2.88 9.37
CA GLU A 73 -17.96 4.06 8.53
C GLU A 73 -16.63 4.44 7.86
N LEU A 74 -16.57 4.35 6.53
CA LEU A 74 -15.43 4.82 5.76
C LEU A 74 -15.69 6.23 5.23
N ARG A 75 -14.85 7.18 5.65
CA ARG A 75 -14.94 8.58 5.20
C ARG A 75 -13.64 9.06 4.59
N ARG A 76 -13.71 9.54 3.35
CA ARG A 76 -12.61 10.27 2.72
C ARG A 76 -12.56 11.71 3.25
N SER A 77 -11.35 12.20 3.55
CA SER A 77 -11.13 13.57 4.02
C SER A 77 -10.19 14.32 3.08
N PRO A 78 -10.72 15.03 2.06
CA PRO A 78 -9.89 15.70 1.04
C PRO A 78 -9.03 16.80 1.65
N GLU A 79 -9.54 17.50 2.67
CA GLU A 79 -8.81 18.53 3.37
C GLU A 79 -7.58 17.95 4.10
N ARG A 80 -7.74 16.81 4.79
CA ARG A 80 -6.62 16.14 5.46
C ARG A 80 -5.60 15.61 4.45
N GLU A 81 -6.06 15.11 3.29
CA GLU A 81 -5.18 14.72 2.18
C GLU A 81 -4.35 15.90 1.66
N GLU A 82 -4.98 17.06 1.45
CA GLU A 82 -4.30 18.28 1.02
C GLU A 82 -3.23 18.73 2.02
N ARG A 83 -3.58 18.80 3.30
CA ARG A 83 -2.63 19.17 4.36
C ARG A 83 -1.44 18.21 4.44
N ARG A 84 -1.68 16.90 4.27
CA ARG A 84 -0.60 15.90 4.21
C ARG A 84 0.27 16.10 2.96
N ARG A 85 -0.32 16.38 1.80
CA ARG A 85 0.43 16.65 0.56
C ARG A 85 1.36 17.84 0.72
N HIS A 86 0.86 18.97 1.23
CA HIS A 86 1.70 20.14 1.52
C HIS A 86 2.81 19.82 2.54
N SER A 87 2.53 19.01 3.56
CA SER A 87 3.54 18.62 4.55
C SER A 87 4.66 17.78 3.93
N VAL A 88 4.32 16.87 3.02
CA VAL A 88 5.28 16.04 2.29
C VAL A 88 6.15 16.91 1.37
N ILE A 89 5.57 17.81 0.60
CA ILE A 89 6.31 18.72 -0.29
C ILE A 89 7.29 19.56 0.53
N ARG A 90 6.83 20.17 1.63
CA ARG A 90 7.70 20.96 2.53
C ARG A 90 8.83 20.13 3.14
N LEU A 91 8.60 18.85 3.45
CA LEU A 91 9.65 17.96 3.93
C LEU A 91 10.68 17.69 2.82
N GLN A 92 10.22 17.44 1.60
CA GLN A 92 11.09 17.22 0.44
C GLN A 92 11.95 18.46 0.16
N ASP A 93 11.37 19.66 0.19
CA ASP A 93 12.10 20.92 0.01
C ASP A 93 13.21 21.06 1.06
N ARG A 94 12.91 20.80 2.34
CA ARG A 94 13.90 20.84 3.42
C ARG A 94 15.05 19.86 3.23
N VAL A 95 14.76 18.65 2.76
CA VAL A 95 15.80 17.64 2.48
C VAL A 95 16.67 18.12 1.32
N VAL A 96 16.08 18.68 0.28
CA VAL A 96 16.83 19.23 -0.86
C VAL A 96 17.71 20.39 -0.43
N ASP A 97 17.19 21.32 0.36
CA ASP A 97 17.95 22.47 0.88
C ASP A 97 19.09 22.01 1.78
N TYR A 98 18.85 21.02 2.65
CA TYR A 98 19.88 20.42 3.49
C TYR A 98 21.01 19.81 2.65
N LEU A 99 20.69 19.01 1.63
CA LEU A 99 21.69 18.41 0.75
C LEU A 99 22.45 19.46 -0.08
N ARG A 100 21.76 20.52 -0.53
CA ARG A 100 22.36 21.64 -1.26
C ARG A 100 23.26 22.51 -0.38
N SER A 101 22.96 22.62 0.92
CA SER A 101 23.76 23.38 1.88
C SER A 101 25.16 22.81 2.14
N GLY A 102 25.52 21.72 1.47
CA GLY A 102 26.88 21.17 1.49
C GLY A 102 27.18 20.33 2.73
N VAL A 103 26.16 19.91 3.47
CA VAL A 103 26.35 18.92 4.52
C VAL A 103 26.63 17.58 3.85
N VAL A 104 27.92 17.26 3.74
CA VAL A 104 28.42 15.95 3.37
C VAL A 104 27.93 14.98 4.45
N LEU A 105 26.88 14.23 4.13
CA LEU A 105 26.50 13.07 4.94
C LEU A 105 27.75 12.21 5.10
N PRO A 106 28.19 11.88 6.33
CA PRO A 106 29.35 11.02 6.51
C PRO A 106 29.02 9.68 5.83
N ALA A 107 29.71 9.41 4.73
CA ALA A 107 29.71 8.14 4.05
C ALA A 107 30.47 7.11 4.91
N SER A 108 29.86 6.70 6.03
CA SER A 108 30.43 5.71 6.93
C SER A 108 29.38 5.08 7.85
N VAL A 109 28.39 4.43 7.25
CA VAL A 109 27.90 3.12 7.74
C VAL A 109 27.99 2.13 6.58
N THR A 110 29.17 2.07 5.96
CA THR A 110 29.61 0.91 5.16
C THR A 110 30.57 0.12 6.03
N GLY A 111 30.03 -0.55 7.04
CA GLY A 111 30.75 -1.56 7.79
C GLY A 111 31.11 -2.70 6.83
N LYS A 112 32.31 -2.66 6.24
CA LYS A 112 32.93 -3.85 5.67
C LYS A 112 33.08 -4.87 6.81
N PRO A 113 32.56 -6.10 6.68
CA PRO A 113 32.84 -7.15 7.66
C PRO A 113 34.33 -7.47 7.56
N HIS A 114 35.09 -7.13 8.59
CA HIS A 114 36.47 -7.57 8.72
C HIS A 114 36.44 -9.08 8.98
N LEU A 115 36.77 -9.86 7.95
CA LEU A 115 37.06 -11.28 8.06
C LEU A 115 38.37 -11.44 8.84
N SER A 116 38.27 -11.50 10.16
CA SER A 116 39.27 -12.13 11.02
C SER A 116 38.65 -13.40 11.59
N SER A 117 38.94 -14.49 10.88
CA SER A 117 38.75 -15.87 11.30
C SER A 117 39.44 -16.12 12.64
N ALA A 118 38.66 -16.51 13.66
CA ALA A 118 39.06 -17.47 14.69
C ALA A 118 37.83 -17.93 15.48
N ALA A 119 37.27 -19.05 15.01
CA ALA A 119 36.72 -20.19 15.76
C ALA A 119 35.81 -19.98 17.00
N SER A 120 34.60 -20.53 16.85
CA SER A 120 33.85 -21.33 17.83
C SER A 120 33.23 -20.59 19.03
N SER A 121 31.90 -20.46 19.12
CA SER A 121 31.02 -21.62 19.37
C SER A 121 29.58 -21.40 18.87
N ALA A 122 28.99 -22.46 18.31
CA ALA A 122 27.57 -22.63 17.99
C ALA A 122 26.69 -22.54 19.26
N SER A 123 25.37 -22.36 19.28
CA SER A 123 24.22 -22.61 18.39
C SER A 123 23.02 -21.82 19.02
N SER A 124 21.91 -21.42 18.40
CA SER A 124 21.08 -21.99 17.35
C SER A 124 20.10 -20.91 16.83
N ALA A 125 19.99 -20.75 15.51
CA ALA A 125 18.87 -20.07 14.87
C ALA A 125 18.49 -20.88 13.62
N ILE A 126 17.21 -21.25 13.53
CA ILE A 126 16.61 -22.13 12.53
C ILE A 126 16.42 -21.36 11.20
N PRO A 127 16.92 -21.85 10.05
CA PRO A 127 16.51 -21.33 8.75
C PRO A 127 15.59 -22.31 8.00
N LEU A 128 14.49 -21.74 7.49
CA LEU A 128 13.47 -22.36 6.65
C LEU A 128 14.04 -22.80 5.28
N SER A 129 14.04 -24.10 5.00
CA SER A 129 14.32 -24.65 3.67
C SER A 129 13.14 -24.41 2.72
N ARG A 130 13.30 -23.47 1.79
CA ARG A 130 12.45 -23.36 0.59
C ARG A 130 12.85 -24.46 -0.41
N LYS A 131 11.95 -25.42 -0.61
CA LYS A 131 12.06 -26.45 -1.64
C LYS A 131 11.61 -25.89 -2.99
N SER A 132 12.56 -25.70 -3.91
CA SER A 132 12.30 -25.35 -5.31
C SER A 132 11.71 -26.56 -6.06
N PRO A 133 10.82 -26.36 -7.04
CA PRO A 133 10.26 -27.46 -7.85
C PRO A 133 11.27 -27.96 -8.90
N PRO A 134 11.25 -29.24 -9.29
CA PRO A 134 12.10 -29.76 -10.36
C PRO A 134 11.54 -29.41 -11.75
N SER A 135 12.43 -28.93 -12.63
CA SER A 135 12.16 -28.66 -14.05
C SER A 135 12.01 -29.96 -14.86
N PRO A 136 11.20 -29.97 -15.94
CA PRO A 136 10.99 -31.15 -16.77
C PRO A 136 12.11 -31.27 -17.82
N GLY A 137 12.76 -32.43 -17.87
CA GLY A 137 13.83 -32.73 -18.82
C GLY A 137 13.81 -34.21 -19.19
N THR A 138 13.73 -34.47 -20.50
CA THR A 138 13.48 -35.73 -21.20
C THR A 138 14.69 -36.65 -21.30
N SER A 139 14.51 -37.96 -21.18
CA SER A 139 15.15 -39.06 -21.96
C SER A 139 14.84 -40.39 -21.24
N ASP A 140 14.05 -41.28 -21.85
CA ASP A 140 14.38 -42.32 -22.84
C ASP A 140 15.07 -43.56 -22.24
N GLY A 141 14.33 -44.68 -22.32
CA GLY A 141 14.85 -46.04 -22.51
C GLY A 141 15.69 -46.69 -21.41
N ALA A 142 15.14 -47.71 -20.73
CA ALA A 142 15.63 -49.09 -20.85
C ALA A 142 14.81 -50.06 -19.97
N VAL A 143 14.24 -51.05 -20.65
CA VAL A 143 13.74 -52.33 -20.15
C VAL A 143 14.80 -53.08 -19.32
N SER A 144 14.39 -53.81 -18.27
CA SER A 144 14.62 -55.26 -18.16
C SER A 144 14.01 -55.87 -16.89
N ASP A 145 13.34 -56.98 -17.15
CA ASP A 145 12.80 -58.05 -16.31
C ASP A 145 13.77 -58.61 -15.25
N CYS A 146 13.20 -59.21 -14.20
CA CYS A 146 13.49 -60.59 -13.71
C CYS A 146 12.98 -60.81 -12.27
N THR A 147 11.82 -61.47 -12.17
CA THR A 147 11.52 -62.73 -11.44
C THR A 147 12.03 -62.98 -10.00
N ASP A 148 11.07 -63.06 -9.06
CA ASP A 148 10.77 -64.06 -7.99
C ASP A 148 11.88 -64.63 -7.07
N PRO A 149 11.55 -65.04 -5.82
CA PRO A 149 10.62 -66.14 -5.53
C PRO A 149 9.51 -65.88 -4.48
#